data_AF-A0A1D7NJP2-F1
#
_entry.id   AF-A0A1D7NJP2-F1
#
_cell.length_a   1.000
_cell.length_b   1.000
_cell.length_c   1.000
_cell.angle_alpha   90.00
_cell.angle_beta   90.00
_cell.angle_gamma   90.00
#
_symmetry.space_group_name_H-M   'P 1'
#
loop_
_entity.id
_entity.type
_entity.pdbx_description
1 polymer ?
#
loop_
_entity_poly.entity_id
_entity_poly.type
_entity_poly.pdbx_seq_one_letter_code
_entity_poly.pdbx_strand_id
1 'polypeptide(L)' 'MQGYAQYDEDKNRLEVIRPGENMTRYIPCMNLRPNAEKVHGVQISGDEIWVFTGPLTNPRPNKKFIYRFSSLSGGSSKML' A
#
# COMPACT_ATOMS: atom_id res chain seq x y z
N MET A 1 -7.02 -7.03 -16.61
CA MET A 1 -7.57 -6.64 -15.29
C MET A 1 -6.80 -5.44 -14.78
N GLN A 2 -7.49 -4.38 -14.38
CA GLN A 2 -6.88 -3.34 -13.54
C GLN A 2 -6.46 -4.04 -12.24
N GLY A 3 -5.22 -3.87 -11.78
CA GLY A 3 -4.72 -4.56 -10.59
C GLY A 3 -5.59 -4.27 -9.35
N TYR A 4 -5.30 -4.95 -8.25
CA TYR A 4 -6.00 -4.77 -6.99
C TYR A 4 -5.03 -4.29 -5.91
N ALA A 5 -5.50 -3.40 -5.04
CA ALA A 5 -4.77 -2.98 -3.85
C ALA A 5 -5.78 -2.58 -2.77
N GLN A 6 -5.62 -3.16 -1.57
CA GLN A 6 -6.40 -2.83 -0.39
C GLN A 6 -5.48 -2.74 0.81
N TYR A 7 -5.74 -1.81 1.73
CA TYR A 7 -5.04 -1.71 2.99
C TYR A 7 -5.70 -2.61 4.04
N ASP A 8 -4.88 -3.41 4.72
CA ASP A 8 -5.20 -4.25 5.87
C ASP A 8 -4.65 -3.54 7.12
N GLU A 9 -5.56 -2.91 7.88
CA GLU A 9 -5.26 -2.14 9.09
C GLU A 9 -4.70 -3.02 10.20
N ASP A 10 -5.26 -4.22 10.39
CA ASP A 10 -4.88 -5.16 11.45
C ASP A 10 -3.43 -5.60 11.34
N LYS A 11 -2.93 -5.76 10.11
CA LYS A 11 -1.56 -6.20 9.84
C LYS A 11 -0.66 -5.09 9.31
N ASN A 12 -1.16 -3.86 9.23
CA ASN A 12 -0.48 -2.68 8.70
C ASN A 12 0.24 -2.96 7.36
N ARG A 13 -0.50 -3.47 6.37
CA ARG A 13 0.05 -3.87 5.06
C ARG A 13 -0.93 -3.64 3.93
N LEU A 14 -0.44 -3.58 2.69
CA LEU A 14 -1.27 -3.64 1.50
C LEU A 14 -1.37 -5.08 1.00
N GLU A 15 -2.60 -5.52 0.74
CA GLU A 15 -2.88 -6.73 -0.03
C GLU A 15 -3.08 -6.32 -1.49
N VAL A 16 -2.26 -6.87 -2.39
CA VAL A 16 -2.17 -6.37 -3.76
C VAL A 16 -2.13 -7.50 -4.77
N ILE A 17 -2.76 -7.29 -5.93
CA ILE A 17 -2.65 -8.15 -7.11
C ILE A 17 -2.18 -7.25 -8.26
N ARG A 18 -0.98 -7.53 -8.79
CA ARG A 18 -0.43 -6.74 -9.89
C ARG A 18 -1.31 -6.89 -11.14
N PRO A 19 -1.51 -5.84 -11.95
CA PRO A 19 -2.19 -5.99 -13.24
C PRO A 19 -1.57 -7.12 -14.07
N GLY A 20 -2.38 -8.11 -14.46
CA GLY A 20 -1.92 -9.27 -15.23
C GLY A 20 -1.39 -10.46 -14.40
N GLU A 21 -1.26 -10.32 -13.08
CA GLU A 21 -1.04 -11.44 -12.16
C GLU A 21 -2.36 -11.92 -11.55
N ASN A 22 -2.42 -13.19 -11.13
CA ASN A 22 -3.54 -13.77 -10.38
C ASN A 22 -3.15 -14.13 -8.93
N MET A 23 -1.98 -13.66 -8.48
CA MET A 23 -1.43 -13.99 -7.17
C MET A 23 -1.50 -12.77 -6.25
N THR A 24 -2.10 -12.96 -5.08
CA THR A 24 -2.08 -11.95 -4.00
C THR A 24 -0.69 -11.87 -3.39
N ARG A 25 -0.16 -10.65 -3.30
CA ARG A 25 1.08 -10.30 -2.63
C ARG A 25 0.83 -9.30 -1.51
N TYR A 26 1.82 -9.11 -0.65
CA TYR A 26 1.71 -8.23 0.50
C TYR A 26 2.86 -7.22 0.53
N ILE A 27 2.54 -5.94 0.77
CA ILE A 27 3.53 -4.87 0.98
C ILE A 27 3.39 -4.34 2.41
N PRO A 28 4.39 -4.53 3.29
CA PRO A 28 4.38 -3.93 4.63
C PRO A 28 4.36 -2.40 4.57
N CYS A 29 3.50 -1.78 5.37
CA CYS A 29 3.35 -0.32 5.40
C CYS A 29 4.07 0.31 6.59
N MET A 30 5.40 0.18 6.64
CA MET A 30 6.22 0.63 7.79
C MET A 30 6.09 2.13 8.12
N ASN A 31 5.74 2.95 7.13
CA ASN A 31 5.58 4.39 7.30
C ASN A 31 4.17 4.81 7.73
N LEU A 32 3.19 3.89 7.71
CA LEU A 32 1.83 4.13 8.18
C LEU A 32 1.75 3.86 9.68
N ARG A 33 1.08 4.77 10.38
CA ARG A 33 0.83 4.66 11.82
C ARG A 33 -0.67 4.43 12.05
N PRO A 34 -1.16 3.18 12.04
CA PRO A 34 -2.59 2.88 12.14
C PRO A 34 -3.24 3.42 13.42
N ASN A 35 -2.46 3.56 14.50
CA ASN A 35 -2.96 4.10 15.78
C ASN A 35 -3.09 5.64 15.81
N ALA A 36 -2.58 6.34 14.81
CA ALA A 36 -2.57 7.81 14.76
C ALA A 36 -3.20 8.38 13.49
N GLU A 37 -3.27 7.57 12.43
CA GLU A 37 -3.69 7.97 11.10
C GLU A 37 -4.74 7.01 10.56
N LYS A 38 -5.78 7.56 9.94
CA LYS A 38 -6.79 6.83 9.19
C LYS A 38 -6.37 6.74 7.72
N VAL A 39 -6.58 5.58 7.10
CA VAL A 39 -6.53 5.45 5.64
C VAL A 39 -7.90 5.83 5.04
N HIS A 40 -7.90 6.81 4.14
CA HIS A 40 -9.10 7.28 3.46
C HIS A 40 -9.34 6.55 2.14
N GLY A 41 -8.28 6.03 1.51
CA GLY A 41 -8.39 5.33 0.25
C GLY A 41 -7.06 4.84 -0.27
N VAL A 42 -7.14 3.84 -1.14
CA VAL A 42 -6.01 3.27 -1.87
C VAL A 42 -6.33 3.37 -3.37
N GLN A 43 -5.36 3.81 -4.16
CA GLN A 43 -5.51 3.94 -5.60
C GLN A 43 -4.30 3.38 -6.33
N ILE A 44 -4.53 2.64 -7.41
CA ILE A 44 -3.46 2.19 -8.31
C ILE A 44 -3.30 3.21 -9.44
N SER A 45 -2.06 3.59 -9.71
CA SER A 45 -1.66 4.48 -10.80
C SER A 45 -0.42 3.90 -11.50
N GLY A 46 -0.65 3.05 -12.50
CA GLY A 46 0.41 2.33 -13.20
C GLY A 46 1.13 1.34 -12.27
N ASP A 47 2.43 1.55 -12.05
CA ASP A 47 3.24 0.76 -11.10
C ASP A 47 3.08 1.23 -9.64
N GLU A 48 2.50 2.40 -9.42
CA GLU A 48 2.37 2.99 -8.09
C GLU A 48 1.04 2.64 -7.42
N ILE A 49 1.10 2.50 -6.10
CA ILE A 49 -0.04 2.35 -5.22
C ILE A 49 -0.02 3.53 -4.26
N TRP A 50 -0.98 4.42 -4.41
CA TRP A 50 -1.15 5.60 -3.59
C TRP A 50 -2.06 5.28 -2.41
N VAL A 51 -1.59 5.55 -1.20
CA VAL A 51 -2.36 5.41 0.03
C VAL A 51 -2.58 6.80 0.62
N PHE A 52 -3.82 7.23 0.66
CA PHE A 52 -4.21 8.55 1.16
C PHE A 52 -4.59 8.45 2.63
N THR A 53 -3.92 9.22 3.49
CA THR A 53 -4.14 9.18 4.93
C THR A 53 -4.36 10.54 5.55
N GLY A 54 -4.94 10.55 6.74
CA GLY A 54 -5.13 11.75 7.54
C GLY A 54 -5.17 11.41 9.04
N PRO A 55 -5.05 12.40 9.93
CA PRO A 55 -5.32 12.20 11.35
C PRO A 55 -6.70 11.57 11.56
N LEU A 56 -6.86 10.73 12.59
CA LEU A 56 -8.14 10.08 12.93
C LEU A 56 -9.30 11.08 13.08
N THR A 57 -9.00 12.32 13.47
CA THR A 57 -9.97 13.42 13.66
C THR A 57 -10.32 14.17 12.38
N ASN A 58 -9.60 13.97 11.27
CA ASN A 58 -9.80 14.72 10.04
C ASN A 58 -10.77 14.00 9.09
N PRO A 59 -11.72 14.73 8.46
CA PRO A 59 -12.65 14.15 7.49
C PRO A 59 -11.99 13.89 6.12
N ARG A 60 -10.83 14.50 5.84
CA ARG A 60 -10.14 14.42 4.54
C ARG A 60 -8.69 13.99 4.72
N PRO A 61 -8.12 13.25 3.75
CA PRO A 61 -6.70 12.92 3.79
C PRO A 61 -5.85 14.19 3.63
N ASN A 62 -4.72 14.24 4.33
CA ASN A 62 -3.72 15.30 4.22
C ASN A 62 -2.32 14.77 3.85
N LYS A 63 -2.16 13.45 3.74
CA LYS A 63 -0.91 12.78 3.37
C LYS A 63 -1.17 11.76 2.27
N LYS A 64 -0.14 11.52 1.46
CA LYS A 64 -0.11 10.47 0.44
C LYS A 64 1.18 9.68 0.60
N PHE A 65 1.07 8.38 0.84
CA PHE A 65 2.17 7.43 0.79
C PHE A 65 2.16 6.72 -0.57
N ILE A 66 3.34 6.46 -1.12
CA ILE A 66 3.48 5.80 -2.42
C ILE A 66 4.24 4.50 -2.21
N TYR A 67 3.60 3.40 -2.56
CA TYR A 67 4.20 2.08 -2.68
C TYR A 67 4.27 1.71 -4.16
N ARG A 68 5.02 0.66 -4.51
CA ARG A 68 5.17 0.23 -5.91
C ARG A 68 5.00 -1.26 -6.04
N PHE A 69 4.39 -1.70 -7.14
CA PHE A 69 4.37 -3.13 -7.46
C PHE A 69 5.78 -3.63 -7.77
N SER A 70 6.61 -2.83 -8.45
CA SER A 70 7.99 -3.17 -8.80
C SER A 70 8.88 -3.52 -7.59
N SER A 71 8.62 -2.98 -6.40
CA SER A 71 9.36 -3.34 -5.19
C SER A 71 9.11 -4.79 -4.72
N LEU A 72 8.05 -5.44 -5.21
CA LEU A 72 7.77 -6.86 -4.96
C LEU A 72 8.58 -7.83 -5.84
N SER A 73 9.26 -7.32 -6.88
CA SER A 73 9.98 -8.14 -7.87
C SER A 73 11.44 -8.42 -7.50
N GLY A 74 11.93 -7.94 -6.35
CA GLY A 74 13.36 -7.93 -6.02
C GLY A 74 13.68 -8.55 -4.66
N GLY A 75 13.30 -9.81 -4.45
CA GLY A 75 13.70 -10.62 -3.30
C GLY A 75 15.04 -11.32 -3.45
N SER A 76 15.96 -10.81 -4.27
CA SER A 76 17.38 -11.18 -4.10
C SER A 76 17.91 -10.37 -2.93
N SER A 77 17.83 -10.95 -1.74
CA SER A 77 18.63 -10.55 -0.60
C SER A 77 20.06 -10.30 -1.07
N LYS A 78 20.52 -9.05 -1.04
CA LYS A 78 21.96 -8.81 -0.90
C LYS A 78 22.29 -9.28 0.52
N MET A 79 22.70 -10.54 0.63
CA MET A 79 23.59 -10.97 1.71
C MET A 79 24.86 -10.12 1.55
N LEU A 80 25.10 -9.23 2.51
CA LEU A 80 26.43 -8.73 2.84
C LEU A 80 26.84 -9.39 4.15
#